data_AF-A0A7S1A060-F1
#
_entry.id   AF-A0A7S1A060-F1
#
_cell.length_a   1.000
_cell.length_b   1.000
_cell.length_c   1.000
_cell.angle_alpha   90.00
_cell.angle_beta   90.00
_cell.angle_gamma   90.00
#
_symmetry.space_group_name_H-M   'P 1'
#
loop_
_entity.id
_entity.type
_entity.pdbx_description
1 polymer ?
#
loop_
_entity_poly.entity_id
_entity_poly.type
_entity_poly.pdbx_seq_one_letter_code
_entity_poly.pdbx_strand_id
1 'polypeptide(L)'
;FGSSLWCGVILKFCETVVTIAQNVTCVMARTGPLLVSSWFLGVLGGCPLWVGHENGLCDVRLDGGACFDPMQQIETQCMQESDFESYVCPTALTKCVFDSVPLTVYHVNPVTAGRVPFDMDTGDERGVLFFYLGNFLLPLECANASAAAMGGFDCSNPERFGERVWTKVDLRVHKNFTKYSACNLCTGEDPFTGDTCTDGTYVCDCFDVKTGSSTCDVTRVGTENIGEMFTIHTTDQCYDSLQAACGSVRSSGDVCSSCVQNNKAGLMESTCSSTDLYTFCPSDYYTPCTPEAEDWVCWDANVARKTNGNWFSTRKEGLCLSGLDDSCGWEVLSVNAVEETCVRDKLMTHVEEAAPSCFQDCGPRNQTSSCWIGCFFDTLMGPEARTSSRLPLGGMAIEDIQRGFLQSAFLPESQGGCPVVDSQSFLV
;
A
#
# COMPACT_ATOMS: atom_id res chain seq x y z
N PHE A 1 30.22 7.56 -88.06
CA PHE A 1 29.80 6.71 -86.92
C PHE A 1 30.83 6.91 -85.79
N GLY A 2 30.72 7.80 -84.82
CA GLY A 2 29.63 8.71 -84.37
C GLY A 2 29.26 8.40 -82.91
N SER A 3 29.26 9.32 -81.93
CA SER A 3 29.57 10.77 -81.92
C SER A 3 29.95 11.27 -80.51
N SER A 4 30.89 12.24 -80.43
CA SER A 4 31.04 13.46 -79.58
C SER A 4 30.17 13.70 -78.31
N LEU A 5 30.51 14.59 -77.33
CA LEU A 5 31.75 15.27 -76.86
C LEU A 5 31.45 16.05 -75.53
N TRP A 6 32.42 16.10 -74.59
CA TRP A 6 32.90 17.19 -73.70
C TRP A 6 32.09 18.45 -73.21
N CYS A 7 32.52 18.95 -72.03
CA CYS A 7 32.29 20.28 -71.37
C CYS A 7 30.89 20.57 -70.77
N GLY A 8 30.69 21.38 -69.70
CA GLY A 8 31.58 22.16 -68.80
C GLY A 8 30.84 23.40 -68.20
N VAL A 9 31.35 24.05 -67.14
CA VAL A 9 30.82 25.30 -66.47
C VAL A 9 29.59 25.08 -65.51
N ILE A 10 29.20 25.99 -64.58
CA ILE A 10 29.81 26.39 -63.27
C ILE A 10 28.89 27.37 -62.47
N LEU A 11 28.83 27.29 -61.12
CA LEU A 11 28.11 28.17 -60.13
C LEU A 11 26.55 28.17 -60.21
N LYS A 12 25.74 28.57 -59.20
CA LYS A 12 25.93 29.41 -57.99
C LYS A 12 24.83 29.14 -56.89
N PHE A 13 25.06 29.59 -55.65
CA PHE A 13 24.10 29.63 -54.51
C PHE A 13 22.98 30.68 -54.70
N CYS A 14 21.75 30.41 -54.21
CA CYS A 14 21.02 31.22 -53.19
C CYS A 14 19.58 30.72 -52.89
N GLU A 15 19.04 31.20 -51.76
CA GLU A 15 17.81 30.82 -51.05
C GLU A 15 16.48 31.18 -51.76
N THR A 16 15.35 30.55 -51.34
CA THR A 16 14.06 31.22 -51.03
C THR A 16 13.13 30.26 -50.26
N VAL A 17 12.46 30.76 -49.22
CA VAL A 17 11.42 30.05 -48.44
C VAL A 17 10.03 30.31 -49.03
N VAL A 18 9.20 29.27 -49.19
CA VAL A 18 7.73 29.41 -49.30
C VAL A 18 7.03 28.29 -48.54
N THR A 19 6.16 28.67 -47.60
CA THR A 19 5.24 27.81 -46.86
C THR A 19 3.93 27.64 -47.63
N ILE A 20 3.28 26.47 -47.56
CA ILE A 20 1.84 26.27 -47.26
C ILE A 20 1.46 24.78 -47.40
N ALA A 21 0.53 24.33 -46.54
CA ALA A 21 0.08 22.95 -46.39
C ALA A 21 -0.81 22.45 -47.53
N GLN A 22 -0.94 21.11 -47.66
CA GLN A 22 -2.17 20.36 -47.34
C GLN A 22 -2.06 18.86 -47.64
N ASN A 23 -2.63 18.05 -46.74
CA ASN A 23 -3.22 16.71 -46.93
C ASN A 23 -2.60 15.77 -47.98
N VAL A 24 -1.81 14.78 -47.51
CA VAL A 24 -1.63 13.52 -48.25
C VAL A 24 -1.97 12.34 -47.33
N THR A 25 -3.10 11.70 -47.62
CA THR A 25 -3.51 10.43 -47.02
C THR A 25 -2.65 9.31 -47.60
N CYS A 26 -1.76 8.70 -46.80
CA CYS A 26 -0.99 7.53 -47.26
C CYS A 26 -1.71 6.23 -46.92
N VAL A 27 -2.25 5.59 -47.94
CA VAL A 27 -2.84 4.24 -47.86
C VAL A 27 -1.71 3.22 -47.72
N MET A 28 -1.70 2.42 -46.64
CA MET A 28 -0.80 1.27 -46.53
C MET A 28 -1.24 0.16 -47.50
N ALA A 29 -0.43 -0.07 -48.54
CA ALA A 29 -0.60 -1.20 -49.43
C ALA A 29 0.08 -2.46 -48.85
N ARG A 30 -0.68 -3.55 -48.67
CA ARG A 30 -0.12 -4.86 -48.34
C ARG A 30 0.72 -5.40 -49.50
N THR A 31 2.03 -5.51 -49.32
CA THR A 31 2.89 -6.38 -50.12
C THR A 31 3.86 -7.15 -49.23
N GLY A 32 4.15 -8.40 -49.61
CA GLY A 32 4.93 -9.36 -48.81
C GLY A 32 6.44 -9.11 -48.76
N PRO A 33 7.19 -10.04 -48.15
CA PRO A 33 8.54 -9.79 -47.67
C PRO A 33 9.58 -9.75 -48.80
N LEU A 34 10.36 -8.68 -48.85
CA LEU A 34 11.64 -8.63 -49.54
C LEU A 34 12.72 -8.16 -48.55
N LEU A 35 13.68 -9.06 -48.30
CA LEU A 35 14.87 -8.77 -47.51
C LEU A 35 15.72 -7.70 -48.20
N VAL A 36 15.75 -6.49 -47.65
CA VAL A 36 16.73 -5.47 -48.02
C VAL A 36 17.39 -4.96 -46.74
N SER A 37 18.67 -5.28 -46.58
CA SER A 37 19.49 -4.78 -45.47
C SER A 37 19.83 -3.31 -45.69
N SER A 38 19.17 -2.41 -44.96
CA SER A 38 19.43 -0.96 -45.00
C SER A 38 19.66 -0.42 -43.59
N TRP A 39 20.94 -0.37 -43.21
CA TRP A 39 21.39 0.59 -42.19
C TRP A 39 21.35 2.01 -42.79
N PHE A 40 21.13 3.03 -41.95
CA PHE A 40 20.88 4.45 -42.27
C PHE A 40 19.46 4.83 -42.75
N LEU A 41 18.63 5.29 -41.81
CA LEU A 41 18.20 6.71 -41.70
C LEU A 41 17.19 6.87 -40.55
N GLY A 42 17.65 7.36 -39.39
CA GLY A 42 16.78 7.73 -38.27
C GLY A 42 16.72 9.25 -38.11
N VAL A 43 15.72 9.90 -38.73
CA VAL A 43 15.35 11.30 -38.47
C VAL A 43 13.82 11.44 -38.65
N LEU A 44 13.19 12.24 -37.78
CA LEU A 44 11.76 12.60 -37.69
C LEU A 44 10.90 11.76 -36.73
N GLY A 45 10.99 12.10 -35.44
CA GLY A 45 9.85 12.11 -34.49
C GLY A 45 9.32 10.77 -33.97
N GLY A 46 9.49 9.66 -34.68
CA GLY A 46 9.12 8.33 -34.21
C GLY A 46 10.22 7.68 -33.37
N CYS A 47 9.82 6.80 -32.45
CA CYS A 47 10.70 5.77 -31.92
C CYS A 47 11.36 4.98 -33.08
N PRO A 48 12.60 4.48 -32.92
CA PRO A 48 13.29 3.83 -34.03
C PRO A 48 12.60 2.53 -34.46
N LEU A 49 12.82 2.11 -35.72
CA LEU A 49 12.17 0.96 -36.40
C LEU A 49 12.28 -0.42 -35.69
N TRP A 50 12.93 -0.53 -34.54
CA TRP A 50 12.94 -1.75 -33.71
C TRP A 50 11.77 -1.81 -32.71
N VAL A 51 11.09 -0.70 -32.44
CA VAL A 51 9.87 -0.69 -31.62
C VAL A 51 8.75 -1.42 -32.36
N GLY A 52 8.34 -2.58 -31.83
CA GLY A 52 7.22 -3.39 -32.35
C GLY A 52 7.56 -4.61 -33.21
N HIS A 53 8.84 -5.03 -33.36
CA HIS A 53 9.15 -6.15 -34.27
C HIS A 53 10.34 -7.08 -33.87
N GLU A 54 10.59 -7.29 -32.57
CA GLU A 54 11.47 -8.40 -32.16
C GLU A 54 10.76 -9.76 -32.24
N ASN A 55 11.52 -10.82 -32.57
CA ASN A 55 10.96 -12.08 -33.10
C ASN A 55 10.19 -12.90 -32.05
N GLY A 56 8.86 -12.72 -31.98
CA GLY A 56 7.91 -13.76 -31.58
C GLY A 56 7.49 -13.82 -30.12
N LEU A 57 7.70 -12.76 -29.33
CA LEU A 57 7.26 -12.70 -27.92
C LEU A 57 5.93 -11.94 -27.70
N CYS A 58 5.55 -11.02 -28.59
CA CYS A 58 4.27 -10.29 -28.56
C CYS A 58 3.41 -10.61 -29.78
N ASP A 59 2.07 -10.63 -29.63
CA ASP A 59 1.18 -10.84 -30.78
C ASP A 59 0.86 -9.49 -31.42
N VAL A 60 1.44 -9.25 -32.59
CA VAL A 60 1.23 -8.07 -33.45
C VAL A 60 -0.22 -7.85 -33.91
N ARG A 61 -1.19 -8.65 -33.43
CA ARG A 61 -2.64 -8.45 -33.59
C ARG A 61 -3.36 -8.00 -32.32
N LEU A 62 -2.69 -8.05 -31.17
CA LEU A 62 -3.21 -7.68 -29.84
C LEU A 62 -2.40 -6.54 -29.20
N ASP A 63 -1.13 -6.41 -29.59
CA ASP A 63 -0.18 -5.46 -29.03
C ASP A 63 0.17 -4.38 -30.06
N GLY A 64 0.11 -3.10 -29.66
CA GLY A 64 0.53 -1.97 -30.49
C GLY A 64 2.05 -1.88 -30.65
N GLY A 65 2.80 -2.51 -29.74
CA GLY A 65 4.23 -2.70 -29.90
C GLY A 65 4.86 -3.54 -28.80
N ALA A 66 6.20 -3.59 -28.83
CA ALA A 66 7.00 -4.34 -27.87
C ALA A 66 8.17 -3.48 -27.40
N CYS A 67 8.42 -3.54 -26.10
CA CYS A 67 9.59 -2.99 -25.43
C CYS A 67 10.51 -4.13 -24.98
N PHE A 68 11.82 -3.98 -25.11
CA PHE A 68 12.79 -5.04 -24.80
C PHE A 68 14.00 -4.48 -24.08
N ASP A 69 14.38 -5.04 -22.94
CA ASP A 69 15.64 -4.66 -22.30
C ASP A 69 16.83 -5.49 -22.82
N PRO A 70 17.76 -4.89 -23.61
CA PRO A 70 18.93 -5.58 -24.13
C PRO A 70 19.95 -5.94 -23.04
N MET A 71 19.86 -5.35 -21.85
CA MET A 71 20.71 -5.70 -20.71
C MET A 71 20.16 -6.89 -19.94
N GLN A 72 18.84 -7.10 -19.93
CA GLN A 72 18.22 -8.25 -19.24
C GLN A 72 17.99 -9.49 -20.10
N GLN A 73 17.96 -9.38 -21.44
CA GLN A 73 17.84 -10.49 -22.40
C GLN A 73 16.57 -11.38 -22.34
N ILE A 74 15.72 -11.28 -21.32
CA ILE A 74 14.53 -12.14 -21.17
C ILE A 74 13.20 -11.37 -21.06
N GLU A 75 13.22 -10.10 -20.65
CA GLU A 75 11.99 -9.31 -20.51
C GLU A 75 11.64 -8.52 -21.79
N THR A 76 10.64 -9.03 -22.52
CA THR A 76 9.90 -8.26 -23.53
C THR A 76 8.55 -7.87 -22.94
N GLN A 77 8.30 -6.58 -22.75
CA GLN A 77 6.98 -6.07 -22.38
C GLN A 77 6.18 -5.76 -23.65
N CYS A 78 5.04 -6.42 -23.82
CA CYS A 78 4.08 -6.12 -24.86
C CYS A 78 3.22 -4.93 -24.45
N MET A 79 3.10 -3.92 -25.31
CA MET A 79 2.36 -2.69 -25.06
C MET A 79 1.03 -2.72 -25.80
N GLN A 80 -0.07 -2.36 -25.13
CA GLN A 80 -1.36 -2.14 -25.78
C GLN A 80 -1.29 -0.88 -26.65
N GLU A 81 -2.19 -0.76 -27.63
CA GLU A 81 -2.14 0.32 -28.64
C GLU A 81 -2.26 1.72 -28.02
N SER A 82 -3.00 1.88 -26.90
CA SER A 82 -3.08 3.11 -26.11
C SER A 82 -1.74 3.54 -25.48
N ASP A 83 -0.99 2.56 -25.01
CA ASP A 83 0.25 2.79 -24.27
C ASP A 83 1.38 3.08 -25.27
N PHE A 84 1.32 2.43 -26.43
CA PHE A 84 2.18 2.69 -27.57
C PHE A 84 2.07 4.13 -28.10
N GLU A 85 0.85 4.65 -28.29
CA GLU A 85 0.63 6.02 -28.79
C GLU A 85 1.18 7.10 -27.85
N SER A 86 1.29 6.81 -26.56
CA SER A 86 1.80 7.73 -25.53
C SER A 86 3.26 7.48 -25.13
N TYR A 87 3.91 6.44 -25.66
CA TYR A 87 5.26 6.07 -25.29
C TYR A 87 6.31 7.07 -25.79
N VAL A 88 7.16 7.55 -24.88
CA VAL A 88 8.31 8.41 -25.19
C VAL A 88 9.59 7.59 -25.05
N CYS A 89 10.24 7.28 -26.17
CA CYS A 89 11.51 6.56 -26.17
C CYS A 89 12.56 7.27 -25.29
N PRO A 90 13.16 6.60 -24.29
CA PRO A 90 14.22 7.18 -23.46
C PRO A 90 15.49 7.43 -24.29
N THR A 91 16.33 8.35 -23.81
CA THR A 91 17.67 8.64 -24.38
C THR A 91 18.77 7.70 -23.86
N ALA A 92 18.43 6.75 -22.98
CA ALA A 92 19.34 5.76 -22.40
C ALA A 92 19.53 4.53 -23.30
N LEU A 93 20.43 3.62 -22.90
CA LEU A 93 20.71 2.36 -23.61
C LEU A 93 19.69 1.25 -23.34
N THR A 94 18.98 1.31 -22.21
CA THR A 94 17.83 0.45 -21.91
C THR A 94 16.62 0.93 -22.72
N LYS A 95 15.95 0.03 -23.44
CA LYS A 95 14.89 0.44 -24.38
C LYS A 95 13.54 0.71 -23.70
N CYS A 96 13.42 0.45 -22.40
CA CYS A 96 12.17 0.52 -21.64
C CYS A 96 12.21 1.54 -20.50
N VAL A 97 11.15 2.35 -20.45
CA VAL A 97 10.71 2.99 -19.21
C VAL A 97 9.61 2.10 -18.64
N PHE A 98 9.93 1.32 -17.61
CA PHE A 98 8.92 0.54 -16.93
C PHE A 98 7.90 1.46 -16.26
N ASP A 99 6.65 1.08 -16.43
CA ASP A 99 5.50 1.87 -16.08
C ASP A 99 5.46 2.09 -14.55
N SER A 100 5.67 3.32 -14.11
CA SER A 100 5.85 3.67 -12.69
C SER A 100 4.83 4.70 -12.23
N VAL A 101 4.47 4.63 -10.95
CA VAL A 101 3.48 5.51 -10.31
C VAL A 101 4.10 6.27 -9.15
N PRO A 102 3.73 7.55 -8.95
CA PRO A 102 4.00 8.22 -7.69
C PRO A 102 3.13 7.60 -6.60
N LEU A 103 3.74 7.27 -5.46
CA LEU A 103 3.05 6.75 -4.29
C LEU A 103 3.52 7.55 -3.07
N THR A 104 2.59 8.15 -2.32
CA THR A 104 2.90 8.72 -1.00
C THR A 104 2.54 7.67 0.05
N VAL A 105 3.53 7.22 0.80
CA VAL A 105 3.32 6.39 1.99
C VAL A 105 3.71 7.15 3.26
N TYR A 106 3.23 6.64 4.37
CA TYR A 106 3.58 7.10 5.71
C TYR A 106 4.05 5.90 6.53
N HIS A 107 4.84 6.16 7.57
CA HIS A 107 5.14 5.20 8.62
C HIS A 107 5.39 5.92 9.95
N VAL A 108 5.24 5.17 11.05
CA VAL A 108 5.59 5.62 12.40
C VAL A 108 6.56 4.63 13.01
N ASN A 109 7.74 5.10 13.37
CA ASN A 109 8.82 4.25 13.86
C ASN A 109 9.65 4.96 14.94
N PRO A 110 10.46 4.22 15.73
CA PRO A 110 11.42 4.81 16.64
C PRO A 110 12.40 5.72 15.89
N VAL A 111 12.80 6.86 16.49
CA VAL A 111 13.75 7.81 15.86
C VAL A 111 15.07 7.18 15.42
N THR A 112 15.45 6.05 16.01
CA THR A 112 16.66 5.28 15.70
C THR A 112 16.57 4.38 14.47
N ALA A 113 15.36 4.07 13.98
CA ALA A 113 15.14 3.12 12.89
C ALA A 113 15.37 3.72 11.48
N GLY A 114 15.65 5.02 11.39
CA GLY A 114 15.83 5.72 10.11
C GLY A 114 14.51 6.19 9.48
N ARG A 115 14.58 6.84 8.32
CA ARG A 115 13.41 7.47 7.67
C ARG A 115 13.00 6.87 6.34
N VAL A 116 13.96 6.26 5.62
CA VAL A 116 13.65 5.46 4.44
C VAL A 116 13.05 4.15 4.95
N PRO A 117 11.82 3.77 4.54
CA PRO A 117 11.11 2.63 5.09
C PRO A 117 11.58 1.32 4.44
N PHE A 118 12.88 1.03 4.51
CA PHE A 118 13.39 -0.26 4.03
C PHE A 118 13.02 -1.36 5.03
N ASP A 119 12.39 -2.42 4.55
CA ASP A 119 11.89 -3.53 5.37
C ASP A 119 10.88 -3.08 6.45
N MET A 120 10.08 -2.05 6.17
CA MET A 120 9.07 -1.54 7.12
C MET A 120 7.65 -1.65 6.59
N ASP A 121 6.71 -1.76 7.53
CA ASP A 121 5.28 -1.59 7.29
C ASP A 121 4.97 -0.10 7.07
N THR A 122 4.39 0.20 5.91
CA THR A 122 3.95 1.55 5.55
C THR A 122 2.49 1.51 5.12
N GLY A 123 1.87 2.68 4.95
CA GLY A 123 0.52 2.73 4.37
C GLY A 123 0.23 4.06 3.71
N ASP A 124 -0.89 4.13 3.00
CA ASP A 124 -1.52 5.43 2.72
C ASP A 124 -2.01 6.08 4.04
N GLU A 125 -2.53 7.31 3.97
CA GLU A 125 -2.96 8.05 5.17
C GLU A 125 -4.02 7.28 5.99
N ARG A 126 -4.91 6.53 5.34
CA ARG A 126 -5.91 5.69 6.01
C ARG A 126 -5.28 4.41 6.53
N GLY A 127 -4.33 3.85 5.79
CA GLY A 127 -3.66 2.61 6.16
C GLY A 127 -2.81 2.73 7.42
N VAL A 128 -2.09 3.85 7.57
CA VAL A 128 -1.35 4.11 8.80
C VAL A 128 -2.24 4.61 9.95
N LEU A 129 -3.38 5.24 9.64
CA LEU A 129 -4.38 5.58 10.66
C LEU A 129 -4.94 4.30 11.33
N PHE A 130 -5.03 3.17 10.61
CA PHE A 130 -5.37 1.89 11.23
C PHE A 130 -4.37 1.51 12.32
N PHE A 131 -3.08 1.41 11.97
CA PHE A 131 -2.02 1.05 12.92
C PHE A 131 -2.00 2.01 14.11
N TYR A 132 -2.23 3.29 13.83
CA TYR A 132 -2.14 4.33 14.83
C TYR A 132 -3.29 4.34 15.83
N LEU A 133 -4.53 4.07 15.38
CA LEU A 133 -5.68 4.05 16.28
C LEU A 133 -5.55 2.94 17.34
N GLY A 134 -4.97 1.78 16.99
CA GLY A 134 -4.66 0.73 17.98
C GLY A 134 -3.82 1.22 19.17
N ASN A 135 -2.93 2.20 18.98
CA ASN A 135 -2.13 2.76 20.09
C ASN A 135 -2.98 3.37 21.23
N PHE A 136 -4.19 3.85 20.92
CA PHE A 136 -5.12 4.41 21.91
C PHE A 136 -5.91 3.34 22.68
N LEU A 137 -5.91 2.09 22.20
CA LEU A 137 -6.55 0.95 22.87
C LEU A 137 -5.61 0.23 23.84
N LEU A 138 -4.29 0.32 23.64
CA LEU A 138 -3.26 -0.30 24.49
C LEU A 138 -3.49 -0.13 26.00
N PRO A 139 -3.91 1.04 26.55
CA PRO A 139 -4.13 1.16 28.00
C PRO A 139 -5.26 0.27 28.54
N LEU A 140 -6.22 -0.14 27.70
CA LEU A 140 -7.31 -1.06 28.04
C LEU A 140 -6.93 -2.51 27.74
N GLU A 141 -6.32 -2.75 26.59
CA GLU A 141 -5.83 -4.06 26.16
C GLU A 141 -4.75 -4.59 27.11
N CYS A 142 -3.69 -3.83 27.38
CA CYS A 142 -2.58 -4.22 28.25
C CYS A 142 -2.96 -4.30 29.74
N ALA A 143 -4.10 -3.73 30.12
CA ALA A 143 -4.67 -3.90 31.46
C ALA A 143 -5.49 -5.20 31.59
N ASN A 144 -5.91 -5.80 30.48
CA ASN A 144 -6.71 -7.01 30.46
C ASN A 144 -5.81 -8.26 30.47
N ALA A 145 -5.71 -8.92 31.63
CA ALA A 145 -4.98 -10.17 31.79
C ALA A 145 -5.54 -11.35 30.95
N SER A 146 -6.72 -11.19 30.36
CA SER A 146 -7.35 -12.14 29.43
C SER A 146 -7.34 -11.65 27.97
N ALA A 147 -6.57 -10.60 27.64
CA ALA A 147 -6.33 -10.23 26.25
C ALA A 147 -5.72 -11.42 25.48
N ALA A 148 -6.09 -11.55 24.21
CA ALA A 148 -5.59 -12.61 23.34
C ALA A 148 -4.06 -12.53 23.17
N ALA A 149 -3.44 -13.58 22.63
CA ALA A 149 -2.01 -13.64 22.36
C ALA A 149 -1.49 -12.42 21.57
N MET A 150 -2.31 -11.85 20.67
CA MET A 150 -1.99 -10.61 19.94
C MET A 150 -1.84 -9.38 20.87
N GLY A 151 -2.63 -9.27 21.94
CA GLY A 151 -2.44 -8.21 22.92
C GLY A 151 -1.14 -8.38 23.70
N GLY A 152 -0.67 -9.61 23.94
CA GLY A 152 0.67 -9.86 24.46
C GLY A 152 1.78 -9.32 23.53
N PHE A 153 1.61 -9.49 22.22
CA PHE A 153 2.49 -8.94 21.20
C PHE A 153 2.43 -7.40 21.17
N ASP A 154 1.26 -6.78 21.01
CA ASP A 154 1.14 -5.33 20.93
C ASP A 154 1.58 -4.60 22.21
N CYS A 155 1.32 -5.18 23.38
CA CYS A 155 1.78 -4.62 24.66
C CYS A 155 3.28 -4.77 24.92
N SER A 156 3.99 -5.56 24.12
CA SER A 156 5.46 -5.73 24.20
C SER A 156 6.21 -5.23 22.96
N ASN A 157 5.51 -4.92 21.86
CA ASN A 157 6.10 -4.43 20.62
C ASN A 157 6.83 -3.09 20.84
N PRO A 158 8.17 -3.02 20.66
CA PRO A 158 8.95 -1.80 20.86
C PRO A 158 8.53 -0.62 19.96
N GLU A 159 7.93 -0.86 18.79
CA GLU A 159 7.41 0.19 17.89
C GLU A 159 6.24 0.97 18.49
N ARG A 160 5.54 0.37 19.46
CA ARG A 160 4.43 1.00 20.19
C ARG A 160 4.92 2.02 21.24
N PHE A 161 6.21 2.05 21.56
CA PHE A 161 6.78 2.79 22.68
C PHE A 161 7.99 3.69 22.31
N GLY A 162 8.44 4.50 23.27
CA GLY A 162 9.65 5.33 23.13
C GLY A 162 9.44 6.65 22.37
N GLU A 163 10.55 7.25 21.94
CA GLU A 163 10.58 8.45 21.10
C GLU A 163 10.42 8.04 19.63
N ARG A 164 9.40 8.58 18.96
CA ARG A 164 8.96 8.16 17.63
C ARG A 164 8.70 9.35 16.72
N VAL A 165 8.78 9.12 15.41
CA VAL A 165 8.47 10.09 14.37
C VAL A 165 7.44 9.55 13.40
N TRP A 166 6.59 10.44 12.91
CA TRP A 166 5.82 10.20 11.70
C TRP A 166 6.63 10.63 10.50
N THR A 167 6.89 9.72 9.58
CA THR A 167 7.58 10.03 8.33
C THR A 167 6.61 9.91 7.16
N LYS A 168 6.46 11.01 6.41
CA LYS A 168 5.89 11.01 5.06
C LYS A 168 7.01 10.72 4.07
N VAL A 169 6.76 9.79 3.15
CA VAL A 169 7.69 9.39 2.11
C VAL A 169 6.98 9.44 0.76
N ASP A 170 7.48 10.26 -0.16
CA ASP A 170 7.03 10.23 -1.55
C ASP A 170 7.96 9.30 -2.34
N LEU A 171 7.38 8.31 -3.00
CA LEU A 171 8.04 7.24 -3.73
C LEU A 171 7.69 7.28 -5.21
N ARG A 172 8.54 6.67 -6.04
CA ARG A 172 8.16 6.17 -7.38
C ARG A 172 8.28 4.66 -7.35
N VAL A 173 7.21 3.96 -7.72
CA VAL A 173 7.07 2.51 -7.60
C VAL A 173 6.68 1.92 -8.95
N HIS A 174 7.22 0.76 -9.32
CA HIS A 174 6.78 0.01 -10.51
C HIS A 174 5.31 -0.42 -10.33
N LYS A 175 4.46 -0.24 -11.36
CA LYS A 175 3.00 -0.50 -11.26
C LYS A 175 2.64 -1.94 -10.86
N ASN A 176 3.54 -2.90 -11.04
CA ASN A 176 3.34 -4.30 -10.70
C ASN A 176 3.60 -4.58 -9.21
N PHE A 177 2.69 -4.15 -8.34
CA PHE A 177 2.73 -4.52 -6.91
C PHE A 177 2.70 -6.05 -6.72
N THR A 178 3.23 -6.51 -5.60
CA THR A 178 3.18 -7.91 -5.16
C THR A 178 2.31 -8.06 -3.90
N LYS A 179 2.21 -9.27 -3.35
CA LYS A 179 1.58 -9.48 -2.03
C LYS A 179 2.36 -8.73 -0.94
N TYR A 180 1.65 -8.21 0.04
CA TYR A 180 2.25 -7.61 1.23
C TYR A 180 3.13 -8.58 2.01
N SER A 181 4.24 -8.07 2.57
CA SER A 181 4.96 -8.73 3.66
C SER A 181 4.79 -7.89 4.92
N ALA A 182 4.25 -8.46 5.99
CA ALA A 182 4.25 -7.76 7.28
C ALA A 182 5.68 -7.71 7.81
N CYS A 183 6.08 -6.54 8.27
CA CYS A 183 7.40 -6.19 8.77
C CYS A 183 7.30 -5.73 10.23
N ASN A 184 8.25 -6.10 11.07
CA ASN A 184 8.31 -5.63 12.45
C ASN A 184 9.75 -5.56 12.98
N LEU A 185 9.95 -4.85 14.10
CA LEU A 185 11.24 -4.73 14.76
C LEU A 185 11.56 -5.99 15.58
N CYS A 186 12.63 -6.68 15.20
CA CYS A 186 13.19 -7.82 15.92
C CYS A 186 13.62 -7.45 17.34
N THR A 187 13.28 -8.30 18.33
CA THR A 187 13.73 -8.19 19.73
C THR A 187 14.68 -9.31 20.16
N GLY A 188 15.37 -9.90 19.17
CA GLY A 188 16.20 -11.11 19.27
C GLY A 188 15.52 -12.37 18.72
N GLU A 189 14.19 -12.35 18.63
CA GLU A 189 13.34 -13.37 18.01
C GLU A 189 12.38 -12.69 17.03
N ASP A 190 12.15 -13.33 15.88
CA ASP A 190 11.26 -12.85 14.82
C ASP A 190 9.80 -13.04 15.28
N PRO A 191 9.01 -11.96 15.39
CA PRO A 191 7.65 -12.04 15.93
C PRO A 191 6.68 -12.85 15.06
N PHE A 192 7.05 -13.17 13.81
CA PHE A 192 6.20 -13.92 12.88
C PHE A 192 6.55 -15.41 12.82
N THR A 193 7.84 -15.76 12.92
CA THR A 193 8.32 -17.15 12.76
C THR A 193 8.82 -17.80 14.04
N GLY A 194 9.26 -17.02 15.04
CA GLY A 194 10.01 -17.51 16.20
C GLY A 194 11.49 -17.82 15.93
N ASP A 195 12.00 -17.51 14.72
CA ASP A 195 13.43 -17.69 14.41
C ASP A 195 14.29 -16.57 15.02
N THR A 196 15.56 -16.87 15.31
CA THR A 196 16.49 -15.87 15.89
C THR A 196 16.86 -14.80 14.87
N CYS A 197 16.68 -13.52 15.21
CA CYS A 197 17.03 -12.37 14.37
C CYS A 197 17.93 -11.36 15.10
N THR A 198 18.37 -10.30 14.42
CA THR A 198 19.23 -9.27 15.03
C THR A 198 18.38 -8.21 15.74
N ASP A 199 18.52 -8.10 17.06
CA ASP A 199 17.83 -7.10 17.88
C ASP A 199 17.96 -5.68 17.30
N GLY A 200 16.84 -4.97 17.21
CA GLY A 200 16.76 -3.62 16.63
C GLY A 200 16.85 -3.55 15.10
N THR A 201 16.78 -4.69 14.39
CA THR A 201 16.60 -4.71 12.92
C THR A 201 15.17 -5.08 12.54
N TYR A 202 14.71 -4.59 11.40
CA TYR A 202 13.43 -5.02 10.86
C TYR A 202 13.54 -6.41 10.20
N VAL A 203 12.52 -7.24 10.41
CA VAL A 203 12.30 -8.50 9.71
C VAL A 203 10.91 -8.46 9.06
N CYS A 204 10.76 -9.00 7.86
CA CYS A 204 9.44 -9.15 7.24
C CYS A 204 9.20 -10.56 6.70
N ASP A 205 7.98 -11.06 6.93
CA ASP A 205 7.49 -12.34 6.42
C ASP A 205 6.44 -12.10 5.31
N CYS A 206 6.56 -12.85 4.21
CA CYS A 206 5.53 -12.95 3.18
C CYS A 206 4.34 -13.81 3.67
N PHE A 207 3.54 -13.32 4.62
CA PHE A 207 2.42 -14.05 5.22
C PHE A 207 1.49 -14.70 4.17
N ASP A 208 1.56 -16.03 4.03
CA ASP A 208 0.60 -16.86 3.27
C ASP A 208 -0.13 -17.81 4.24
N VAL A 209 -0.94 -17.23 5.14
CA VAL A 209 -1.63 -17.94 6.23
C VAL A 209 -2.61 -19.04 5.77
N LYS A 210 -2.92 -19.11 4.46
CA LYS A 210 -4.04 -19.94 3.95
C LYS A 210 -3.82 -20.68 2.62
N THR A 211 -2.82 -20.38 1.79
CA THR A 211 -2.75 -20.93 0.42
C THR A 211 -1.42 -21.53 -0.04
N GLY A 212 -0.29 -21.20 0.60
CA GLY A 212 1.01 -21.84 0.34
C GLY A 212 1.48 -21.81 -1.12
N SER A 213 1.17 -20.75 -1.88
CA SER A 213 1.45 -20.73 -3.33
C SER A 213 1.70 -19.35 -3.95
N SER A 214 1.89 -18.28 -3.17
CA SER A 214 2.72 -17.17 -3.64
C SER A 214 3.44 -16.44 -2.50
N THR A 215 4.73 -16.72 -2.39
CA THR A 215 5.69 -15.83 -1.72
C THR A 215 5.61 -14.44 -2.35
N CYS A 216 5.69 -13.41 -1.52
CA CYS A 216 5.84 -12.04 -1.99
C CYS A 216 7.17 -11.88 -2.77
N ASP A 217 7.19 -10.94 -3.72
CA ASP A 217 8.37 -10.64 -4.52
C ASP A 217 9.16 -9.52 -3.84
N VAL A 218 10.25 -9.86 -3.15
CA VAL A 218 11.07 -8.91 -2.39
C VAL A 218 11.70 -7.80 -3.25
N THR A 219 11.71 -7.94 -4.58
CA THR A 219 12.17 -6.87 -5.49
C THR A 219 11.11 -5.80 -5.73
N ARG A 220 9.85 -6.04 -5.34
CA ARG A 220 8.69 -5.18 -5.62
C ARG A 220 8.03 -4.71 -4.32
N VAL A 221 7.27 -3.63 -4.40
CA VAL A 221 6.44 -3.16 -3.27
C VAL A 221 5.26 -4.09 -3.12
N GLY A 222 5.11 -4.68 -1.93
CA GLY A 222 3.91 -5.44 -1.57
C GLY A 222 2.75 -4.49 -1.25
N THR A 223 1.52 -4.92 -1.49
CA THR A 223 0.31 -4.15 -1.14
C THR A 223 -0.77 -5.04 -0.55
N GLU A 224 -1.51 -4.52 0.44
CA GLU A 224 -2.70 -5.15 1.00
C GLU A 224 -3.80 -4.10 1.21
N ASN A 225 -5.06 -4.46 0.96
CA ASN A 225 -6.19 -3.60 1.32
C ASN A 225 -6.73 -4.02 2.69
N ILE A 226 -6.66 -3.13 3.67
CA ILE A 226 -7.03 -3.39 5.07
C ILE A 226 -8.53 -3.65 5.19
N GLY A 227 -9.34 -2.98 4.36
CA GLY A 227 -10.76 -3.25 4.24
C GLY A 227 -11.00 -4.70 3.85
N GLU A 228 -10.37 -5.18 2.79
CA GLU A 228 -10.55 -6.56 2.33
C GLU A 228 -10.00 -7.60 3.32
N MET A 229 -8.85 -7.32 3.95
CA MET A 229 -8.17 -8.23 4.90
C MET A 229 -8.91 -8.36 6.24
N PHE A 230 -9.37 -7.26 6.84
CA PHE A 230 -9.92 -7.22 8.20
C PHE A 230 -11.42 -6.94 8.28
N THR A 231 -12.10 -6.64 7.17
CA THR A 231 -13.58 -6.57 7.23
C THR A 231 -14.13 -7.95 7.53
N ILE A 232 -15.01 -7.99 8.51
CA ILE A 232 -15.85 -9.14 8.82
C ILE A 232 -16.84 -9.29 7.66
N HIS A 233 -16.53 -10.18 6.72
CA HIS A 233 -17.31 -10.49 5.51
C HIS A 233 -18.67 -11.15 5.77
N THR A 234 -19.09 -11.20 7.03
CA THR A 234 -20.29 -11.89 7.47
C THR A 234 -21.50 -11.07 7.04
N THR A 235 -22.11 -11.48 5.92
CA THR A 235 -23.47 -11.04 5.58
C THR A 235 -24.39 -11.28 6.77
N ASP A 236 -25.40 -10.43 6.98
CA ASP A 236 -26.38 -10.64 8.06
C ASP A 236 -26.96 -12.06 7.99
N GLN A 237 -27.20 -12.55 6.77
CA GLN A 237 -27.64 -13.92 6.49
C GLN A 237 -26.65 -15.02 6.94
N CYS A 238 -25.34 -14.83 6.74
CA CYS A 238 -24.33 -15.77 7.26
C CYS A 238 -24.29 -15.72 8.79
N TYR A 239 -24.35 -14.52 9.40
CA TYR A 239 -24.31 -14.41 10.86
C TYR A 239 -25.54 -15.03 11.50
N ASP A 240 -26.74 -14.78 10.96
CA ASP A 240 -27.98 -15.40 11.42
C ASP A 240 -27.91 -16.93 11.31
N SER A 241 -27.28 -17.46 10.26
CA SER A 241 -27.07 -18.90 10.08
C SER A 241 -26.09 -19.47 11.12
N LEU A 242 -24.97 -18.78 11.38
CA LEU A 242 -24.01 -19.12 12.43
C LEU A 242 -24.62 -19.04 13.84
N GLN A 243 -25.39 -17.99 14.11
CA GLN A 243 -26.05 -17.74 15.39
C GLN A 243 -27.17 -18.77 15.65
N ALA A 244 -27.93 -19.15 14.61
CA ALA A 244 -28.93 -20.21 14.69
C ALA A 244 -28.32 -21.60 14.90
N ALA A 245 -27.18 -21.89 14.26
CA ALA A 245 -26.50 -23.18 14.38
C ALA A 245 -25.73 -23.35 15.70
N CYS A 246 -24.97 -22.32 16.09
CA CYS A 246 -23.93 -22.40 17.13
C CYS A 246 -23.93 -21.26 18.15
N GLY A 247 -24.86 -20.29 18.05
CA GLY A 247 -24.91 -19.11 18.93
C GLY A 247 -25.08 -19.45 20.42
N SER A 248 -25.75 -20.56 20.75
CA SER A 248 -25.95 -21.02 22.14
C SER A 248 -24.69 -21.54 22.83
N VAL A 249 -23.64 -21.87 22.07
CA VAL A 249 -22.33 -22.31 22.59
C VAL A 249 -21.21 -21.32 22.28
N ARG A 250 -21.54 -20.13 21.74
CA ARG A 250 -20.57 -19.18 21.17
C ARG A 250 -19.47 -18.75 22.15
N SER A 251 -19.81 -18.53 23.41
CA SER A 251 -18.84 -18.14 24.45
C SER A 251 -17.87 -19.25 24.89
N SER A 252 -18.10 -20.51 24.49
CA SER A 252 -17.27 -21.65 24.83
C SER A 252 -16.36 -22.02 23.66
N GLY A 253 -15.23 -21.32 23.49
CA GLY A 253 -14.35 -21.34 22.30
C GLY A 253 -14.23 -22.70 21.57
N ASP A 254 -13.74 -23.74 22.25
CA ASP A 254 -13.59 -25.10 21.66
C ASP A 254 -14.92 -25.74 21.24
N VAL A 255 -15.97 -25.56 22.04
CA VAL A 255 -17.31 -26.11 21.80
C VAL A 255 -17.99 -25.38 20.63
N CYS A 256 -17.82 -24.06 20.57
CA CYS A 256 -18.21 -23.23 19.44
C CYS A 256 -17.49 -23.67 18.16
N SER A 257 -16.16 -23.77 18.20
CA SER A 257 -15.34 -24.16 17.05
C SER A 257 -15.73 -25.55 16.54
N SER A 258 -15.95 -26.50 17.46
CA SER A 258 -16.47 -27.84 17.14
C SER A 258 -17.85 -27.77 16.49
N CYS A 259 -18.76 -26.93 16.99
CA CYS A 259 -20.08 -26.73 16.41
C CYS A 259 -19.99 -26.16 14.98
N VAL A 260 -19.18 -25.12 14.76
CA VAL A 260 -19.01 -24.48 13.45
C VAL A 260 -18.43 -25.46 12.43
N GLN A 261 -17.40 -26.24 12.80
CA GLN A 261 -16.85 -27.26 11.90
C GLN A 261 -17.87 -28.36 11.57
N ASN A 262 -18.68 -28.81 12.53
CA ASN A 262 -19.74 -29.79 12.30
C ASN A 262 -20.85 -29.28 11.35
N ASN A 263 -21.12 -27.96 11.35
CA ASN A 263 -22.12 -27.33 10.48
C ASN A 263 -21.51 -26.73 9.19
N LYS A 264 -20.19 -26.81 8.99
CA LYS A 264 -19.44 -26.10 7.94
C LYS A 264 -20.02 -26.25 6.54
N ALA A 265 -20.43 -27.46 6.15
CA ALA A 265 -20.98 -27.70 4.80
C ALA A 265 -22.24 -26.86 4.54
N GLY A 266 -23.21 -26.87 5.47
CA GLY A 266 -24.44 -26.08 5.35
C GLY A 266 -24.19 -24.57 5.50
N LEU A 267 -23.22 -24.17 6.32
CA LEU A 267 -22.86 -22.75 6.50
C LEU A 267 -22.14 -22.17 5.26
N MET A 268 -21.31 -22.96 4.58
CA MET A 268 -20.70 -22.55 3.31
C MET A 268 -21.74 -22.47 2.17
N GLU A 269 -22.82 -23.25 2.22
CA GLU A 269 -23.98 -23.06 1.32
C GLU A 269 -24.75 -21.76 1.64
N SER A 270 -24.79 -21.31 2.91
CA SER A 270 -25.44 -20.06 3.34
C SER A 270 -24.58 -18.79 3.15
N THR A 271 -23.75 -18.74 2.11
CA THR A 271 -22.84 -17.62 1.74
C THR A 271 -21.70 -17.29 2.72
N CYS A 272 -21.47 -18.08 3.77
CA CYS A 272 -20.35 -17.83 4.68
C CYS A 272 -18.99 -18.09 4.03
N SER A 273 -18.05 -17.16 4.17
CA SER A 273 -16.65 -17.35 3.80
C SER A 273 -15.91 -18.24 4.82
N SER A 274 -14.72 -18.73 4.46
CA SER A 274 -13.86 -19.44 5.42
C SER A 274 -13.40 -18.58 6.60
N THR A 275 -13.33 -17.26 6.41
CA THR A 275 -12.99 -16.30 7.46
C THR A 275 -14.16 -16.12 8.45
N ASP A 276 -15.41 -16.08 7.98
CA ASP A 276 -16.60 -15.97 8.86
C ASP A 276 -16.73 -17.14 9.82
N LEU A 277 -16.43 -18.35 9.33
CA LEU A 277 -16.44 -19.56 10.17
C LEU A 277 -15.32 -19.53 11.22
N TYR A 278 -14.19 -18.91 10.91
CA TYR A 278 -13.04 -18.80 11.82
C TYR A 278 -13.27 -17.74 12.91
N THR A 279 -13.84 -16.58 12.55
CA THR A 279 -14.02 -15.43 13.46
C THR A 279 -15.31 -15.47 14.27
N PHE A 280 -16.21 -16.42 14.05
CA PHE A 280 -17.46 -16.50 14.84
C PHE A 280 -17.21 -16.84 16.32
N CYS A 281 -16.21 -17.69 16.59
CA CYS A 281 -15.89 -18.22 17.92
C CYS A 281 -14.69 -17.50 18.56
N PRO A 282 -14.68 -17.29 19.89
CA PRO A 282 -13.48 -16.90 20.62
C PRO A 282 -12.38 -17.96 20.54
N SER A 283 -11.13 -17.51 20.51
CA SER A 283 -9.92 -18.33 20.55
C SER A 283 -8.80 -17.58 21.29
N ASP A 284 -7.72 -18.28 21.65
CA ASP A 284 -6.55 -17.68 22.30
C ASP A 284 -5.90 -16.54 21.48
N TYR A 285 -6.15 -16.48 20.17
CA TYR A 285 -5.62 -15.47 19.25
C TYR A 285 -6.61 -14.37 18.87
N TYR A 286 -7.92 -14.59 19.09
CA TYR A 286 -8.96 -13.68 18.61
C TYR A 286 -10.19 -13.70 19.52
N THR A 287 -10.56 -12.53 20.04
CA THR A 287 -11.84 -12.31 20.72
C THR A 287 -12.80 -11.62 19.76
N PRO A 288 -13.94 -12.23 19.39
CA PRO A 288 -14.92 -11.57 18.54
C PRO A 288 -15.60 -10.42 19.28
N CYS A 289 -15.86 -9.31 18.59
CA CYS A 289 -16.79 -8.31 19.08
C CYS A 289 -18.19 -8.91 19.30
N THR A 290 -18.68 -8.81 20.53
CA THR A 290 -20.05 -9.14 20.94
C THR A 290 -20.55 -8.10 21.95
N PRO A 291 -21.87 -8.03 22.24
CA PRO A 291 -22.40 -7.13 23.27
C PRO A 291 -21.91 -7.41 24.70
N GLU A 292 -21.22 -8.54 24.92
CA GLU A 292 -20.64 -8.97 26.20
C GLU A 292 -19.10 -8.83 26.23
N ALA A 293 -18.48 -8.43 25.12
CA ALA A 293 -17.05 -8.16 25.06
C ALA A 293 -16.72 -6.81 25.72
N GLU A 294 -15.47 -6.62 26.13
CA GLU A 294 -14.97 -5.29 26.54
C GLU A 294 -15.01 -4.33 25.35
N ASP A 295 -15.44 -3.07 25.56
CA ASP A 295 -15.65 -2.06 24.51
C ASP A 295 -14.49 -1.97 23.50
N TRP A 296 -13.24 -2.10 23.99
CA TRP A 296 -12.03 -2.00 23.17
C TRP A 296 -11.90 -3.09 22.11
N VAL A 297 -12.41 -4.31 22.37
CA VAL A 297 -12.42 -5.41 21.40
C VAL A 297 -13.32 -5.05 20.21
N CYS A 298 -14.44 -4.37 20.49
CA CYS A 298 -15.35 -3.91 19.46
C CYS A 298 -14.84 -2.66 18.73
N TRP A 299 -14.13 -1.75 19.39
CA TRP A 299 -13.46 -0.64 18.70
C TRP A 299 -12.35 -1.14 17.77
N ASP A 300 -11.47 -2.03 18.24
CA ASP A 300 -10.39 -2.63 17.44
C ASP A 300 -10.91 -3.28 16.16
N ALA A 301 -11.89 -4.19 16.30
CA ALA A 301 -12.57 -4.86 15.19
C ALA A 301 -13.30 -3.89 14.21
N ASN A 302 -13.46 -2.62 14.58
CA ASN A 302 -14.05 -1.57 13.75
C ASN A 302 -13.02 -0.61 13.12
N VAL A 303 -11.77 -0.58 13.58
CA VAL A 303 -10.75 0.34 13.04
C VAL A 303 -10.57 0.13 11.53
N ALA A 304 -10.42 -1.13 11.08
CA ALA A 304 -10.29 -1.46 9.66
C ALA A 304 -11.49 -1.00 8.82
N ARG A 305 -12.71 -1.24 9.32
CA ARG A 305 -13.96 -0.80 8.68
C ARG A 305 -14.04 0.73 8.58
N LYS A 306 -13.49 1.44 9.58
CA LYS A 306 -13.51 2.91 9.64
C LYS A 306 -12.49 3.54 8.70
N THR A 307 -11.27 3.02 8.68
CA THR A 307 -10.17 3.63 7.94
C THR A 307 -10.18 3.21 6.47
N ASN A 308 -10.31 1.91 6.18
CA ASN A 308 -10.34 1.33 4.84
C ASN A 308 -9.24 1.92 3.91
N GLY A 309 -7.99 1.78 4.36
CA GLY A 309 -6.79 2.17 3.60
C GLY A 309 -6.02 0.97 3.08
N ASN A 310 -4.85 1.25 2.49
CA ASN A 310 -3.91 0.24 2.01
C ASN A 310 -2.62 0.28 2.81
N TRP A 311 -2.04 -0.90 3.04
CA TRP A 311 -0.67 -1.06 3.50
C TRP A 311 0.25 -1.37 2.34
N PHE A 312 1.52 -0.97 2.48
CA PHE A 312 2.58 -1.24 1.52
C PHE A 312 3.85 -1.69 2.24
N SER A 313 4.50 -2.72 1.72
CA SER A 313 5.74 -3.27 2.28
C SER A 313 6.91 -2.97 1.35
N THR A 314 7.77 -2.05 1.78
CA THR A 314 8.89 -1.51 0.99
C THR A 314 10.20 -2.23 1.33
N ARG A 315 10.33 -3.47 0.82
CA ARG A 315 11.52 -4.31 1.02
C ARG A 315 12.81 -3.65 0.54
N LYS A 316 13.88 -3.80 1.33
CA LYS A 316 15.21 -3.25 1.04
C LYS A 316 15.80 -3.78 -0.24
N GLU A 317 15.54 -5.04 -0.57
CA GLU A 317 16.00 -5.67 -1.81
C GLU A 317 15.37 -5.03 -3.06
N GLY A 318 14.21 -4.39 -2.93
CA GLY A 318 13.55 -3.64 -4.00
C GLY A 318 13.94 -2.16 -4.11
N LEU A 319 14.80 -1.63 -3.23
CA LEU A 319 15.13 -0.20 -3.19
C LEU A 319 16.18 0.21 -4.25
N CYS A 320 15.79 1.12 -5.12
CA CYS A 320 16.64 1.75 -6.12
C CYS A 320 17.55 2.81 -5.52
N LEU A 321 18.86 2.57 -5.50
CA LEU A 321 19.87 3.53 -5.07
C LEU A 321 20.42 4.32 -6.27
N SER A 322 19.90 5.54 -6.47
CA SER A 322 20.42 6.55 -7.42
C SER A 322 20.50 6.13 -8.90
N GLY A 323 19.36 6.19 -9.60
CA GLY A 323 19.33 6.32 -11.06
C GLY A 323 19.60 5.04 -11.84
N LEU A 324 18.58 4.18 -11.90
CA LEU A 324 18.51 2.96 -12.73
C LEU A 324 19.57 1.90 -12.36
N ASP A 325 19.30 1.18 -11.27
CA ASP A 325 19.79 -0.18 -11.09
C ASP A 325 18.66 -1.12 -11.52
N ASP A 326 18.81 -1.84 -12.63
CA ASP A 326 17.65 -2.33 -13.41
C ASP A 326 16.84 -3.48 -12.73
N SER A 327 17.18 -3.86 -11.49
CA SER A 327 16.57 -4.97 -10.74
C SER A 327 15.72 -4.56 -9.52
N CYS A 328 15.65 -3.27 -9.22
CA CYS A 328 14.87 -2.72 -8.11
C CYS A 328 13.44 -2.32 -8.55
N GLY A 329 12.49 -2.25 -7.60
CA GLY A 329 11.07 -1.97 -7.88
C GLY A 329 10.55 -0.64 -7.34
N TRP A 330 11.30 0.09 -6.53
CA TRP A 330 10.89 1.39 -5.99
C TRP A 330 12.06 2.32 -5.62
N GLU A 331 11.88 3.63 -5.80
CA GLU A 331 12.83 4.67 -5.37
C GLU A 331 12.17 5.70 -4.44
N VAL A 332 12.99 6.31 -3.57
CA VAL A 332 12.59 7.43 -2.71
C VAL A 332 12.78 8.75 -3.43
N LEU A 333 11.71 9.54 -3.54
CA LEU A 333 11.74 10.89 -4.13
C LEU A 333 11.87 11.99 -3.06
N SER A 334 11.18 11.82 -1.93
CA SER A 334 11.10 12.81 -0.86
C SER A 334 10.86 12.13 0.49
N VAL A 335 11.39 12.74 1.56
CA VAL A 335 11.23 12.29 2.95
C VAL A 335 11.00 13.51 3.81
N ASN A 336 9.92 13.52 4.60
CA ASN A 336 9.65 14.55 5.60
C ASN A 336 9.23 13.87 6.91
N ALA A 337 9.82 14.22 8.04
CA ALA A 337 9.55 13.59 9.33
C ALA A 337 9.18 14.65 10.39
N VAL A 338 8.15 14.36 11.17
CA VAL A 338 7.63 15.21 12.26
C VAL A 338 7.48 14.40 13.56
N GLU A 339 7.52 15.08 14.70
CA GLU A 339 7.41 14.44 16.02
C GLU A 339 6.06 13.73 16.22
N GLU A 340 6.07 12.46 16.67
CA GLU A 340 4.85 11.68 16.86
C GLU A 340 3.90 12.28 17.90
N THR A 341 4.46 12.86 18.96
CA THR A 341 3.72 13.56 20.02
C THR A 341 2.84 14.69 19.46
N CYS A 342 3.36 15.48 18.52
CA CYS A 342 2.59 16.55 17.88
C CYS A 342 1.46 16.01 17.00
N VAL A 343 1.69 14.94 16.24
CA VAL A 343 0.64 14.30 15.43
C VAL A 343 -0.45 13.72 16.33
N ARG A 344 -0.06 13.11 17.47
CA ARG A 344 -0.97 12.60 18.50
C ARG A 344 -1.84 13.72 19.05
N ASP A 345 -1.22 14.79 19.53
CA ASP A 345 -1.94 15.92 20.15
C ASP A 345 -2.88 16.62 19.17
N LYS A 346 -2.54 16.67 17.86
CA LYS A 346 -3.44 17.14 16.81
C LYS A 346 -4.68 16.25 16.67
N LEU A 347 -4.52 14.96 16.46
CA LEU A 347 -5.64 14.02 16.31
C LEU A 347 -6.54 14.04 17.56
N MET A 348 -5.95 13.99 18.76
CA MET A 348 -6.70 14.06 20.02
C MET A 348 -7.49 15.36 20.15
N THR A 349 -6.88 16.51 19.86
CA THR A 349 -7.56 17.81 19.96
C THR A 349 -8.69 17.92 18.94
N HIS A 350 -8.48 17.47 17.70
CA HIS A 350 -9.48 17.48 16.64
C HIS A 350 -10.70 16.61 16.97
N VAL A 351 -10.48 15.43 17.60
CA VAL A 351 -11.58 14.57 18.09
C VAL A 351 -12.26 15.16 19.33
N GLU A 352 -11.51 15.76 20.26
CA GLU A 352 -12.07 16.46 21.43
C GLU A 352 -12.97 17.64 21.05
N GLU A 353 -12.59 18.39 20.01
CA GLU A 353 -13.38 19.50 19.45
C GLU A 353 -14.66 19.03 18.75
N ALA A 354 -14.71 17.80 18.25
CA ALA A 354 -15.88 17.23 17.58
C ALA A 354 -17.00 16.79 18.54
N ALA A 355 -16.67 16.42 19.79
CA ALA A 355 -17.65 15.99 20.80
C ALA A 355 -17.34 16.51 22.23
N PRO A 356 -17.20 17.84 22.42
CA PRO A 356 -16.60 18.42 23.63
C PRO A 356 -17.34 18.09 24.93
N SER A 357 -18.64 17.79 24.89
CA SER A 357 -19.40 17.39 26.08
C SER A 357 -18.92 16.06 26.67
N CYS A 358 -18.62 15.06 25.84
CA CYS A 358 -18.17 13.74 26.33
C CYS A 358 -16.85 13.86 27.09
N PHE A 359 -15.89 14.59 26.51
CA PHE A 359 -14.58 14.79 27.13
C PHE A 359 -14.66 15.68 28.38
N GLN A 360 -15.54 16.68 28.41
CA GLN A 360 -15.80 17.49 29.61
C GLN A 360 -16.32 16.65 30.78
N ASP A 361 -17.21 15.68 30.52
CA ASP A 361 -17.74 14.76 31.53
C ASP A 361 -16.64 13.82 32.09
N CYS A 362 -15.62 13.47 31.28
CA CYS A 362 -14.44 12.73 31.74
C CYS A 362 -13.41 13.58 32.51
N GLY A 363 -13.48 14.91 32.43
CA GLY A 363 -12.52 15.83 33.04
C GLY A 363 -11.28 16.09 32.18
N PRO A 364 -10.11 16.41 32.77
CA PRO A 364 -8.88 16.68 32.01
C PRO A 364 -8.45 15.49 31.14
N ARG A 365 -7.91 15.77 29.94
CA ARG A 365 -7.41 14.76 28.97
C ARG A 365 -6.58 13.68 29.68
N ASN A 366 -7.08 12.45 29.67
CA ASN A 366 -6.44 11.31 30.31
C ASN A 366 -6.51 10.09 29.38
N GLN A 367 -5.49 9.98 28.53
CA GLN A 367 -5.35 8.97 27.47
C GLN A 367 -5.30 7.52 27.97
N THR A 368 -5.17 7.27 29.28
CA THR A 368 -5.21 5.92 29.86
C THR A 368 -6.52 5.61 30.58
N SER A 369 -7.49 6.54 30.58
CA SER A 369 -8.80 6.32 31.20
C SER A 369 -9.82 5.76 30.22
N SER A 370 -10.59 4.76 30.65
CA SER A 370 -11.68 4.18 29.86
C SER A 370 -12.75 5.20 29.45
N CYS A 371 -12.98 6.23 30.27
CA CYS A 371 -13.88 7.34 29.94
C CYS A 371 -13.39 8.10 28.70
N TRP A 372 -12.14 8.61 28.73
CA TRP A 372 -11.59 9.41 27.64
C TRP A 372 -11.42 8.57 26.37
N ILE A 373 -10.89 7.34 26.48
CA ILE A 373 -10.73 6.42 25.35
C ILE A 373 -12.10 6.12 24.72
N GLY A 374 -13.14 5.91 25.55
CA GLY A 374 -14.50 5.70 25.06
C GLY A 374 -15.08 6.90 24.35
N CYS A 375 -14.90 8.12 24.87
CA CYS A 375 -15.28 9.33 24.16
C CYS A 375 -14.53 9.48 22.82
N PHE A 376 -13.24 9.14 22.79
CA PHE A 376 -12.42 9.18 21.59
C PHE A 376 -12.96 8.26 20.48
N PHE A 377 -13.16 6.98 20.78
CA PHE A 377 -13.64 6.02 19.77
C PHE A 377 -15.12 6.18 19.41
N ASP A 378 -16.00 6.54 20.35
CA ASP A 378 -17.40 6.87 20.03
C ASP A 378 -17.50 8.08 19.11
N THR A 379 -16.64 9.08 19.30
CA THR A 379 -16.61 10.27 18.43
C THR A 379 -16.09 9.91 17.04
N LEU A 380 -15.05 9.07 16.96
CA LEU A 380 -14.52 8.59 15.68
C LEU A 380 -15.51 7.70 14.92
N MET A 381 -16.17 6.73 15.58
CA MET A 381 -16.84 5.60 14.92
C MET A 381 -18.34 5.45 15.23
N GLY A 382 -18.89 6.28 16.12
CA GLY A 382 -20.25 6.17 16.66
C GLY A 382 -20.32 5.21 17.85
N PRO A 383 -21.25 5.42 18.80
CA PRO A 383 -21.40 4.58 20.00
C PRO A 383 -21.77 3.13 19.68
N GLU A 384 -22.37 2.86 18.52
CA GLU A 384 -22.64 1.52 18.02
C GLU A 384 -21.35 0.67 17.90
N ALA A 385 -20.21 1.32 17.65
CA ALA A 385 -18.91 0.66 17.51
C ALA A 385 -18.39 0.01 18.81
N ARG A 386 -18.95 0.35 19.99
CA ARG A 386 -18.66 -0.34 21.27
C ARG A 386 -19.22 -1.76 21.35
N THR A 387 -20.27 -2.06 20.59
CA THR A 387 -21.09 -3.27 20.82
C THR A 387 -21.30 -4.10 19.55
N SER A 388 -20.90 -3.58 18.39
CA SER A 388 -21.02 -4.29 17.12
C SER A 388 -19.92 -3.91 16.14
N SER A 389 -19.30 -4.94 15.56
CA SER A 389 -18.44 -4.83 14.39
C SER A 389 -19.19 -4.98 13.05
N ARG A 390 -20.53 -4.93 13.07
CA ARG A 390 -21.40 -5.05 11.87
C ARG A 390 -22.33 -3.89 11.64
N LEU A 391 -22.85 -3.27 12.70
CA LEU A 391 -23.71 -2.09 12.56
C LEU A 391 -22.99 -0.99 11.75
N PRO A 392 -23.73 -0.16 10.99
CA PRO A 392 -23.15 0.96 10.26
C PRO A 392 -22.36 1.86 11.21
N LEU A 393 -21.12 2.19 10.84
CA LEU A 393 -20.30 3.10 11.63
C LEU A 393 -20.77 4.55 11.46
N GLY A 394 -20.89 5.24 12.58
CA GLY A 394 -21.18 6.67 12.65
C GLY A 394 -19.92 7.48 12.96
N GLY A 395 -20.07 8.48 13.82
CA GLY A 395 -18.98 9.36 14.23
C GLY A 395 -18.52 10.32 13.13
N MET A 396 -17.28 10.80 13.25
CA MET A 396 -16.66 11.74 12.31
C MET A 396 -16.50 11.16 10.90
N ALA A 397 -16.58 11.99 9.87
CA ALA A 397 -16.24 11.56 8.50
C ALA A 397 -14.74 11.20 8.43
N ILE A 398 -14.38 10.15 7.69
CA ILE A 398 -12.98 9.69 7.61
C ILE A 398 -12.07 10.78 7.01
N GLU A 399 -12.57 11.56 6.06
CA GLU A 399 -11.87 12.73 5.49
C GLU A 399 -11.61 13.85 6.50
N ASP A 400 -12.40 13.91 7.58
CA ASP A 400 -12.21 14.89 8.66
C ASP A 400 -11.24 14.36 9.73
N ILE A 401 -11.26 13.05 10.01
CA ILE A 401 -10.25 12.39 10.86
C ILE A 401 -8.86 12.53 10.21
N GLN A 402 -8.76 12.26 8.90
CA GLN A 402 -7.53 12.49 8.12
C GLN A 402 -7.03 13.94 8.25
N ARG A 403 -7.95 14.93 8.14
CA ARG A 403 -7.61 16.36 8.33
C ARG A 403 -7.00 16.63 9.71
N GLY A 404 -7.61 16.11 10.78
CA GLY A 404 -7.12 16.22 12.15
C GLY A 404 -5.80 15.48 12.40
N PHE A 405 -5.43 14.55 11.52
CA PHE A 405 -4.26 13.69 11.61
C PHE A 405 -3.12 14.20 10.70
N LEU A 406 -2.64 13.38 9.75
CA LEU A 406 -1.42 13.64 9.00
C LEU A 406 -1.54 14.83 8.05
N GLN A 407 -2.71 15.09 7.46
CA GLN A 407 -2.94 16.29 6.65
C GLN A 407 -2.63 17.60 7.38
N SER A 408 -3.07 17.78 8.64
CA SER A 408 -2.71 18.99 9.41
C SER A 408 -1.33 18.92 10.06
N ALA A 409 -0.77 17.72 10.25
CA ALA A 409 0.57 17.55 10.80
C ALA A 409 1.67 17.95 9.80
N PHE A 410 1.53 17.58 8.52
CA PHE A 410 2.52 17.87 7.47
C PHE A 410 2.32 19.21 6.74
N LEU A 411 1.48 20.11 7.26
CA LEU A 411 1.51 21.52 6.88
C LEU A 411 2.84 22.17 7.30
N PRO A 412 3.21 23.34 6.76
CA PRO A 412 4.26 24.16 7.34
C PRO A 412 3.92 24.54 8.79
N GLU A 413 4.90 24.59 9.69
CA GLU A 413 4.72 25.04 11.09
C GLU A 413 4.03 26.41 11.19
N SER A 414 4.35 27.32 10.26
CA SER A 414 3.72 28.65 10.15
C SER A 414 2.22 28.64 9.79
N GLN A 415 1.70 27.49 9.37
CA GLN A 415 0.29 27.21 9.10
C GLN A 415 -0.30 26.26 10.18
N GLY A 416 0.40 26.06 11.30
CA GLY A 416 0.01 25.17 12.38
C GLY A 416 0.43 23.71 12.19
N GLY A 417 1.33 23.41 11.25
CA GLY A 417 1.95 22.08 11.12
C GLY A 417 2.83 21.67 12.30
N CYS A 418 3.27 20.42 12.30
CA CYS A 418 4.18 19.89 13.33
C CYS A 418 5.65 20.26 13.08
N PRO A 419 6.47 20.35 14.13
CA PRO A 419 7.91 20.56 13.99
C PRO A 419 8.56 19.50 13.11
N VAL A 420 9.36 19.95 12.14
CA VAL A 420 10.17 19.03 11.31
C VAL A 420 11.38 18.57 12.12
N VAL A 421 11.55 17.26 12.23
CA VAL A 421 12.75 16.68 12.85
C VAL A 421 13.87 16.71 11.82
N ASP A 422 14.99 17.38 12.09
CA ASP A 422 16.07 17.56 11.09
C ASP A 422 17.02 16.33 11.01
N SER A 423 17.83 16.25 9.96
CA SER A 423 18.11 15.02 9.22
C SER A 423 19.56 14.49 9.26
N GLN A 424 20.48 15.14 9.97
CA GLN A 424 21.93 14.93 9.77
C GLN A 424 22.56 13.65 10.35
N SER A 425 21.82 12.73 10.97
CA SER A 425 22.40 11.60 11.73
C SER A 425 22.01 10.18 11.32
N PHE A 426 21.12 9.98 10.34
CA PHE A 426 20.48 8.66 10.12
C PHE A 426 20.50 8.15 8.66
N LEU A 427 21.60 8.43 7.94
CA LEU A 427 22.05 7.61 6.81
C LEU A 427 23.19 6.72 7.31
N VAL A 428 22.86 5.49 7.73
CA VAL A 428 23.79 4.41 8.06
C VAL A 428 23.34 3.14 7.36
#